data_AF-A0A656G8Y2-F1
#
_entry.id   AF-A0A656G8Y2-F1
#
_cell.length_a   1.000
_cell.length_b   1.000
_cell.length_c   1.000
_cell.angle_alpha   90.00
_cell.angle_beta   90.00
_cell.angle_gamma   90.00
#
_symmetry.space_group_name_H-M   'P 1'
#
loop_
_entity.id
_entity.type
_entity.pdbx_description
1 polymer ?
#
loop_
_entity_poly.entity_id
_entity_poly.type
_entity_poly.pdbx_seq_one_letter_code
_entity_poly.pdbx_strand_id
1 'polypeptide(L)'
;MKAFKKYAERLSKDDQAALERRALWPAMVERIEKVFSPIKTSPLAEHFGSLYLHPVVPEALKKLPNEGILNQLQLSCCSRHLGLTGIERKVEERKGKAKPLFEDGAALWVNQAPSGAVTVFIAPYTSDVLAMNEENIILGMYRTPEKLTERRIKRIFSTFFRYLSITSAHHQQSITDYAWRLMLIYKDVRTRKYQGNLKVLERVVIAAGAIACIWVLFIPAGGAGS
;
A
#
# COMPACT_ATOMS: atom_id res chain seq x y z
N MET A 1 -15.98 37.12 -20.19
CA MET A 1 -15.57 36.49 -21.47
C MET A 1 -14.10 36.04 -21.50
N LYS A 2 -13.09 36.88 -21.20
CA LYS A 2 -11.66 36.50 -21.28
C LYS A 2 -11.26 35.28 -20.42
N ALA A 3 -11.77 35.20 -19.19
CA ALA A 3 -11.52 34.06 -18.30
C ALA A 3 -12.12 32.75 -18.85
N PHE A 4 -13.36 32.80 -19.37
CA PHE A 4 -14.01 31.65 -19.98
C PHE A 4 -13.15 31.06 -21.10
N LYS A 5 -12.72 31.88 -22.07
CA LYS A 5 -11.87 31.43 -23.17
C LYS A 5 -10.56 30.80 -22.66
N LYS A 6 -9.88 31.45 -21.71
CA LYS A 6 -8.64 30.93 -21.10
C LYS A 6 -8.81 29.55 -20.48
N TYR A 7 -9.88 29.33 -19.70
CA TYR A 7 -10.08 28.06 -19.00
C TYR A 7 -10.65 26.96 -19.92
N ALA A 8 -11.49 27.31 -20.90
CA ALA A 8 -11.97 26.37 -21.91
C ALA A 8 -10.83 25.84 -22.78
N GLU A 9 -9.94 26.73 -23.25
CA GLU A 9 -8.74 26.33 -24.01
C GLU A 9 -7.80 25.46 -23.18
N ARG A 10 -7.66 25.76 -21.88
CA ARG A 10 -6.86 24.93 -20.97
C ARG A 10 -7.47 23.55 -20.78
N LEU A 11 -8.78 23.46 -20.57
CA LEU A 11 -9.48 22.19 -20.38
C LEU A 11 -9.34 21.30 -21.63
N SER A 12 -9.53 21.87 -22.82
CA SER A 12 -9.34 21.15 -24.09
C SER A 12 -7.91 20.61 -24.26
N LYS A 13 -6.88 21.37 -23.85
CA LYS A 13 -5.50 20.88 -23.82
C LYS A 13 -5.29 19.76 -22.80
N ASP A 14 -5.89 19.89 -21.62
CA ASP A 14 -5.81 18.89 -20.55
C ASP A 14 -6.49 17.57 -20.97
N ASP A 15 -7.61 17.64 -21.71
CA ASP A 15 -8.33 16.48 -22.26
C ASP A 15 -7.50 15.73 -23.30
N GLN A 16 -6.90 16.47 -24.25
CA GLN A 16 -6.00 15.89 -25.25
C GLN A 16 -4.79 15.22 -24.58
N ALA A 17 -4.13 15.93 -23.66
CA ALA A 17 -3.01 15.39 -22.91
C ALA A 17 -3.39 14.18 -22.05
N ALA A 18 -4.65 14.08 -21.60
CA ALA A 18 -5.13 12.93 -20.84
C ALA A 18 -5.24 11.67 -21.70
N LEU A 19 -5.67 11.79 -22.96
CA LEU A 19 -5.70 10.66 -23.91
C LEU A 19 -4.28 10.14 -24.18
N GLU A 20 -3.35 11.05 -24.50
CA GLU A 20 -1.94 10.71 -24.74
C GLU A 20 -1.32 10.00 -23.53
N ARG A 21 -1.55 10.51 -22.31
CA ARG A 21 -1.06 9.87 -21.09
C ARG A 21 -1.70 8.51 -20.83
N ARG A 22 -2.98 8.33 -21.16
CA ARG A 22 -3.66 7.05 -20.97
C ARG A 22 -3.15 5.97 -21.93
N ALA A 23 -2.83 6.34 -23.17
CA ALA A 23 -2.24 5.44 -24.16
C ALA A 23 -0.89 4.82 -23.72
N LEU A 24 -0.19 5.44 -22.77
CA LEU A 24 1.09 4.96 -22.22
C LEU A 24 0.95 3.87 -21.15
N TRP A 25 -0.28 3.49 -20.79
CA TRP A 25 -0.54 2.47 -19.77
C TRP A 25 0.04 1.09 -20.11
N PRO A 26 -0.16 0.50 -21.31
CA PRO A 26 0.36 -0.83 -21.62
C PRO A 26 1.87 -0.92 -21.46
N ALA A 27 2.61 0.07 -21.96
CA ALA A 27 4.06 0.14 -21.80
C ALA A 27 4.50 0.20 -20.32
N MET A 28 3.69 0.81 -19.44
CA MET A 28 3.95 0.78 -18.00
C MET A 28 3.68 -0.60 -17.40
N VAL A 29 2.60 -1.27 -17.80
CA VAL A 29 2.30 -2.64 -17.37
C VAL A 29 3.44 -3.59 -17.75
N GLU A 30 3.94 -3.54 -18.99
CA GLU A 30 5.08 -4.34 -19.45
C GLU A 30 6.33 -4.12 -18.56
N ARG A 31 6.62 -2.87 -18.17
CA ARG A 31 7.73 -2.57 -17.25
C ARG A 31 7.52 -3.18 -15.87
N ILE A 32 6.30 -3.14 -15.35
CA ILE A 32 5.97 -3.73 -14.05
C ILE A 32 6.09 -5.25 -14.12
N GLU A 33 5.54 -5.88 -15.16
CA GLU A 33 5.63 -7.32 -15.42
C GLU A 33 7.08 -7.78 -15.54
N LYS A 34 7.91 -7.04 -16.28
CA LYS A 34 9.34 -7.34 -16.41
C LYS A 34 10.06 -7.32 -15.05
N VAL A 35 9.74 -6.36 -14.18
CA VAL A 35 10.32 -6.30 -12.82
C VAL A 35 9.75 -7.39 -11.92
N PHE A 36 8.49 -7.77 -12.10
CA PHE A 36 7.80 -8.77 -11.29
C PHE A 36 8.15 -10.22 -11.66
N SER A 37 8.41 -10.50 -12.94
CA SER A 37 8.70 -11.84 -13.45
C SER A 37 9.71 -12.65 -12.62
N PRO A 38 10.90 -12.13 -12.27
CA PRO A 38 11.86 -12.87 -11.44
C PRO A 38 11.42 -13.04 -9.98
N ILE A 39 10.51 -12.19 -9.48
CA ILE A 39 9.97 -12.30 -8.11
C ILE A 39 8.93 -13.42 -8.08
N LYS A 40 8.06 -13.49 -9.10
CA LYS A 40 7.00 -14.50 -9.22
C LYS A 40 7.56 -15.93 -9.21
N THR A 41 8.69 -16.15 -9.86
CA THR A 41 9.33 -17.48 -9.96
C THR A 41 10.26 -17.80 -8.79
N SER A 42 10.48 -16.86 -7.87
CA SER A 42 11.35 -17.07 -6.73
C SER A 42 10.67 -17.99 -5.71
N PRO A 43 11.38 -19.00 -5.15
CA PRO A 43 10.83 -19.80 -4.05
C PRO A 43 10.54 -18.95 -2.81
N LEU A 44 11.18 -17.78 -2.67
CA LEU A 44 10.94 -16.86 -1.56
C LEU A 44 9.57 -16.18 -1.63
N ALA A 45 8.88 -16.22 -2.78
CA ALA A 45 7.54 -15.64 -2.92
C ALA A 45 6.50 -16.36 -2.05
N GLU A 46 6.72 -17.64 -1.73
CA GLU A 46 5.83 -18.43 -0.86
C GLU A 46 5.75 -17.86 0.56
N HIS A 47 6.82 -17.23 1.07
CA HIS A 47 6.81 -16.57 2.37
C HIS A 47 5.84 -15.38 2.45
N PHE A 48 5.40 -14.86 1.30
CA PHE A 48 4.40 -13.80 1.19
C PHE A 48 3.01 -14.35 0.82
N GLY A 49 2.79 -15.66 0.88
CA GLY A 49 1.52 -16.29 0.52
C GLY A 49 1.34 -16.46 -0.99
N SER A 50 2.42 -16.56 -1.76
CA SER A 50 2.42 -16.55 -3.23
C SER A 50 1.92 -15.22 -3.82
N LEU A 51 2.53 -14.80 -4.93
CA LEU A 51 2.34 -13.46 -5.50
C LEU A 51 1.75 -13.53 -6.90
N TYR A 52 0.72 -12.72 -7.16
CA TYR A 52 0.05 -12.68 -8.45
C TYR A 52 -0.20 -11.25 -8.90
N LEU A 53 0.29 -10.92 -10.10
CA LEU A 53 0.01 -9.67 -10.78
C LEU A 53 -1.12 -9.89 -11.79
N HIS A 54 -2.18 -9.10 -11.70
CA HIS A 54 -3.35 -9.23 -12.56
C HIS A 54 -3.98 -7.86 -12.85
N PRO A 55 -4.48 -7.64 -14.08
CA PRO A 55 -5.27 -6.47 -14.40
C PRO A 55 -6.64 -6.57 -13.71
N VAL A 56 -7.12 -5.45 -13.18
CA VAL A 56 -8.46 -5.32 -12.59
C VAL A 56 -9.31 -4.51 -13.58
N VAL A 57 -9.49 -5.06 -14.78
CA VAL A 57 -10.35 -4.49 -15.81
C VAL A 57 -11.49 -5.47 -16.07
N PRO A 58 -12.76 -5.09 -15.86
CA PRO A 58 -13.90 -5.94 -16.18
C PRO A 58 -13.85 -6.44 -17.62
N GLU A 59 -14.18 -7.71 -17.85
CA GLU A 59 -14.17 -8.34 -19.19
C GLU A 59 -14.97 -7.52 -20.22
N ALA A 60 -16.09 -6.93 -19.78
CA ALA A 60 -16.93 -6.10 -20.63
C ALA A 60 -16.20 -4.88 -21.23
N LEU A 61 -15.17 -4.37 -20.56
CA LEU A 61 -14.43 -3.18 -20.98
C LEU A 61 -13.19 -3.51 -21.81
N LYS A 62 -12.75 -4.77 -21.89
CA LYS A 62 -11.56 -5.16 -22.66
C LYS A 62 -11.68 -4.95 -24.16
N LYS A 63 -12.91 -4.80 -24.68
CA LYS A 63 -13.19 -4.53 -26.10
C LYS A 63 -13.02 -3.05 -26.47
N LEU A 64 -12.95 -2.17 -25.48
CA LEU A 64 -12.78 -0.74 -25.68
C LEU A 64 -11.30 -0.39 -25.88
N PRO A 65 -10.98 0.69 -26.59
CA PRO A 65 -9.61 1.18 -26.67
C PRO A 65 -9.07 1.55 -25.28
N ASN A 66 -7.77 1.31 -25.06
CA ASN A 66 -7.13 1.46 -23.74
C ASN A 66 -7.25 2.88 -23.17
N GLU A 67 -7.24 3.89 -24.03
CA GLU A 67 -7.43 5.29 -23.66
C GLU A 67 -8.86 5.62 -23.24
N GLY A 68 -9.83 4.79 -23.61
CA GLY A 68 -11.25 4.93 -23.26
C GLY A 68 -11.62 4.32 -21.89
N ILE A 69 -10.72 3.57 -21.25
CA ILE A 69 -10.98 2.87 -19.99
C ILE A 69 -10.07 3.37 -18.87
N LEU A 70 -10.56 3.27 -17.63
CA LEU A 70 -9.73 3.48 -16.45
C LEU A 70 -9.12 2.14 -16.05
N ASN A 71 -7.80 2.06 -16.17
CA ASN A 71 -7.09 0.83 -15.90
C ASN A 71 -6.65 0.72 -14.45
N GLN A 72 -6.61 -0.51 -13.96
CA GLN A 72 -6.00 -0.87 -12.69
C GLN A 72 -5.16 -2.14 -12.85
N LEU A 73 -4.01 -2.17 -12.20
CA LEU A 73 -3.13 -3.33 -12.11
C LEU A 73 -2.86 -3.62 -10.64
N GLN A 74 -3.02 -4.87 -10.22
CA GLN A 74 -2.88 -5.26 -8.83
C GLN A 74 -1.93 -6.44 -8.68
N LEU A 75 -1.01 -6.31 -7.74
CA LEU A 75 -0.19 -7.37 -7.19
C LEU A 75 -0.81 -7.79 -5.84
N SER A 76 -1.37 -8.99 -5.79
CA SER A 76 -1.95 -9.56 -4.56
C SER A 76 -1.04 -10.63 -3.97
N CYS A 77 -1.05 -10.70 -2.64
CA CYS A 77 -0.63 -11.86 -1.87
C CYS A 77 -1.85 -12.77 -1.65
N CYS A 78 -1.70 -14.10 -1.79
CA CYS A 78 -2.74 -15.00 -1.30
C CYS A 78 -2.60 -15.22 0.22
N SER A 79 -3.39 -16.15 0.75
CA SER A 79 -3.40 -16.47 2.15
C SER A 79 -2.11 -17.18 2.58
N ARG A 80 -1.53 -16.72 3.67
CA ARG A 80 -0.37 -17.31 4.34
C ARG A 80 -0.81 -17.97 5.64
N HIS A 81 -0.44 -19.24 5.83
CA HIS A 81 -0.70 -19.95 7.08
C HIS A 81 0.27 -19.51 8.18
N LEU A 82 -0.23 -19.22 9.38
CA LEU A 82 0.59 -18.74 10.49
C LEU A 82 1.27 -19.85 11.30
N GLY A 83 0.97 -21.13 11.02
CA GLY A 83 1.50 -22.24 11.81
C GLY A 83 0.88 -22.34 13.21
N LEU A 84 -0.21 -21.60 13.45
CA LEU A 84 -0.90 -21.52 14.72
C LEU A 84 -2.34 -21.99 14.57
N THR A 85 -2.88 -22.58 15.63
CA THR A 85 -4.29 -23.00 15.71
C THR A 85 -4.98 -22.19 16.79
N GLY A 86 -5.99 -21.41 16.40
CA GLY A 86 -6.86 -20.68 17.32
C GLY A 86 -8.09 -21.49 17.72
N ILE A 87 -8.94 -20.88 18.53
CA ILE A 87 -10.21 -21.46 18.98
C ILE A 87 -11.34 -20.58 18.45
N GLU A 88 -12.17 -21.13 17.57
CA GLU A 88 -13.41 -20.50 17.14
C GLU A 88 -14.44 -20.67 18.27
N ARG A 89 -14.70 -19.60 19.03
CA ARG A 89 -15.80 -19.58 20.01
C ARG A 89 -17.05 -19.04 19.33
N LYS A 90 -17.97 -19.94 18.96
CA LYS A 90 -19.37 -19.54 18.87
C LYS A 90 -19.90 -19.40 20.30
N VAL A 91 -20.63 -18.32 20.57
CA VAL A 91 -21.13 -17.94 21.91
C VAL A 91 -21.89 -19.08 22.61
N GLU A 92 -22.41 -20.03 21.84
CA GLU A 92 -23.25 -21.15 22.30
C GLU A 92 -22.47 -22.47 22.55
N GLU A 93 -21.25 -22.65 22.03
CA GLU A 93 -20.49 -23.91 22.16
C GLU A 93 -19.39 -23.80 23.24
N ARG A 94 -19.58 -24.44 24.40
CA ARG A 94 -18.58 -24.53 25.49
C ARG A 94 -17.26 -25.21 25.09
N LYS A 95 -17.24 -25.94 23.96
CA LYS A 95 -16.05 -26.58 23.39
C LYS A 95 -15.77 -25.90 22.04
N GLY A 96 -14.91 -24.88 22.05
CA GLY A 96 -14.55 -24.19 20.81
C GLY A 96 -13.83 -25.12 19.83
N LYS A 97 -13.99 -24.87 18.54
CA LYS A 97 -13.38 -25.66 17.47
C LYS A 97 -12.00 -25.10 17.12
N ALA A 98 -11.03 -25.99 16.94
CA ALA A 98 -9.69 -25.63 16.45
C ALA A 98 -9.80 -25.07 15.03
N LYS A 99 -9.25 -23.86 14.80
CA LYS A 99 -9.20 -23.22 13.48
C LYS A 99 -7.76 -22.83 13.15
N PRO A 100 -7.20 -23.23 12.00
CA PRO A 100 -5.92 -22.72 11.54
C PRO A 100 -6.01 -21.21 11.29
N LEU A 101 -4.95 -20.48 11.65
CA LEU A 101 -4.91 -19.01 11.55
C LEU A 101 -4.15 -18.59 10.29
N PHE A 102 -4.68 -17.56 9.62
CA PHE A 102 -4.14 -17.07 8.35
C PHE A 102 -3.92 -15.55 8.34
N GLU A 103 -3.12 -15.13 7.36
CA GLU A 103 -2.99 -13.75 6.91
C GLU A 103 -3.27 -13.65 5.43
N ASP A 104 -4.10 -12.69 5.02
CA ASP A 104 -4.45 -12.46 3.62
C ASP A 104 -4.69 -10.97 3.32
N GLY A 105 -5.21 -10.65 2.14
CA GLY A 105 -5.67 -9.30 1.79
C GLY A 105 -4.57 -8.27 1.48
N ALA A 106 -3.30 -8.59 1.71
CA ALA A 106 -2.18 -7.73 1.33
C ALA A 106 -2.12 -7.51 -0.18
N ALA A 107 -2.01 -6.25 -0.59
CA ALA A 107 -1.96 -5.90 -2.00
C ALA A 107 -1.15 -4.63 -2.27
N LEU A 108 -0.56 -4.57 -3.45
CA LEU A 108 -0.07 -3.34 -4.07
C LEU A 108 -0.88 -3.14 -5.34
N TRP A 109 -1.46 -1.97 -5.54
CA TRP A 109 -2.17 -1.68 -6.79
C TRP A 109 -1.84 -0.32 -7.35
N VAL A 110 -2.00 -0.23 -8.66
CA VAL A 110 -1.72 0.92 -9.49
C VAL A 110 -3.03 1.31 -10.18
N ASN A 111 -3.51 2.52 -9.94
CA ASN A 111 -4.74 3.04 -10.55
C ASN A 111 -4.44 4.17 -11.51
N GLN A 112 -5.07 4.11 -12.69
CA GLN A 112 -5.10 5.20 -13.64
C GLN A 112 -6.22 6.18 -13.31
N ALA A 113 -5.89 7.46 -13.23
CA ALA A 113 -6.86 8.54 -13.13
C ALA A 113 -7.37 8.95 -14.53
N PRO A 114 -8.54 9.63 -14.64
CA PRO A 114 -9.05 10.13 -15.92
C PRO A 114 -8.07 11.02 -16.69
N SER A 115 -7.21 11.76 -15.97
CA SER A 115 -6.14 12.57 -16.55
C SER A 115 -4.97 11.76 -17.13
N GLY A 116 -4.98 10.43 -17.03
CA GLY A 116 -3.83 9.57 -17.34
C GLY A 116 -2.72 9.58 -16.28
N ALA A 117 -2.90 10.33 -15.18
CA ALA A 117 -2.03 10.23 -14.01
C ALA A 117 -2.18 8.85 -13.35
N VAL A 118 -1.16 8.42 -12.62
CA VAL A 118 -1.09 7.10 -12.00
C VAL A 118 -0.87 7.23 -10.50
N THR A 119 -1.64 6.51 -9.70
CA THR A 119 -1.48 6.46 -8.24
C THR A 119 -1.15 5.04 -7.80
N VAL A 120 -0.18 4.91 -6.90
CA VAL A 120 0.28 3.62 -6.37
C VAL A 120 -0.08 3.52 -4.91
N PHE A 121 -0.71 2.42 -4.55
CA PHE A 121 -1.21 2.10 -3.22
C PHE A 121 -0.58 0.81 -2.73
N ILE A 122 -0.48 0.67 -1.41
CA ILE A 122 -0.21 -0.60 -0.74
C ILE A 122 -1.19 -0.81 0.42
N ALA A 123 -1.58 -2.05 0.70
CA ALA A 123 -2.34 -2.46 1.87
C ALA A 123 -1.59 -3.56 2.63
N PRO A 124 -1.67 -3.57 3.98
CA PRO A 124 -1.08 -4.62 4.80
C PRO A 124 -1.89 -5.92 4.73
N TYR A 125 -1.38 -6.97 5.36
CA TYR A 125 -2.18 -8.16 5.64
C TYR A 125 -3.33 -7.82 6.60
N THR A 126 -4.45 -8.50 6.40
CA THR A 126 -5.46 -8.72 7.44
C THR A 126 -5.18 -10.09 8.05
N SER A 127 -4.97 -10.14 9.37
CA SER A 127 -4.69 -11.38 10.10
C SER A 127 -5.85 -11.73 11.00
N ASP A 128 -6.12 -13.03 11.20
CA ASP A 128 -7.08 -13.50 12.20
C ASP A 128 -6.73 -13.02 13.63
N VAL A 129 -5.46 -12.68 13.88
CA VAL A 129 -4.93 -12.30 15.22
C VAL A 129 -4.49 -10.85 15.32
N LEU A 130 -4.28 -10.17 14.19
CA LEU A 130 -3.69 -8.85 14.13
C LEU A 130 -4.23 -8.05 12.94
N ALA A 131 -4.99 -7.00 13.22
CA ALA A 131 -5.37 -6.02 12.20
C ALA A 131 -4.50 -4.77 12.35
N MET A 132 -3.99 -4.29 11.22
CA MET A 132 -3.39 -2.95 11.17
C MET A 132 -4.51 -1.90 11.14
N ASN A 133 -4.27 -0.75 11.78
CA ASN A 133 -5.24 0.33 11.80
C ASN A 133 -5.35 1.04 10.44
N GLU A 134 -4.28 1.03 9.65
CA GLU A 134 -4.29 1.60 8.31
C GLU A 134 -4.85 0.61 7.28
N GLU A 135 -5.87 1.05 6.54
CA GLU A 135 -6.47 0.27 5.46
C GLU A 135 -5.52 0.17 4.25
N ASN A 136 -4.89 1.28 3.88
CA ASN A 136 -3.91 1.35 2.80
C ASN A 136 -3.07 2.64 2.88
N ILE A 137 -1.98 2.69 2.13
CA ILE A 137 -1.05 3.82 2.05
C ILE A 137 -0.83 4.22 0.59
N ILE A 138 -0.94 5.52 0.27
CA ILE A 138 -0.56 6.04 -1.06
C ILE A 138 0.96 6.27 -1.10
N LEU A 139 1.68 5.39 -1.81
CA LEU A 139 3.13 5.50 -1.97
C LEU A 139 3.54 6.64 -2.93
N GLY A 140 2.68 6.97 -3.89
CA GLY A 140 2.96 8.10 -4.78
C GLY A 140 1.92 8.34 -5.87
N MET A 141 1.89 9.58 -6.34
CA MET A 141 1.10 10.04 -7.47
C MET A 141 2.04 10.53 -8.58
N TYR A 142 1.89 9.99 -9.77
CA TYR A 142 2.72 10.23 -10.93
C TYR A 142 1.89 10.89 -12.03
N ARG A 143 2.38 11.98 -12.62
CA ARG A 143 1.63 12.70 -13.65
C ARG A 143 1.39 11.90 -14.93
N THR A 144 2.28 10.97 -15.25
CA THR A 144 2.24 10.11 -16.45
C THR A 144 2.73 8.69 -16.11
N PRO A 145 2.30 7.65 -16.85
CA PRO A 145 2.79 6.28 -16.67
C PRO A 145 4.29 6.09 -16.89
N GLU A 146 4.93 6.93 -17.72
CA GLU A 146 6.38 6.89 -17.98
C GLU A 146 7.23 7.20 -16.75
N LYS A 147 6.71 7.97 -15.79
CA LYS A 147 7.44 8.27 -14.55
C LYS A 147 7.64 7.04 -13.66
N LEU A 148 6.87 5.97 -13.88
CA LEU A 148 7.13 4.66 -13.30
C LEU A 148 8.18 3.92 -14.14
N THR A 149 9.43 4.35 -13.96
CA THR A 149 10.62 3.69 -14.52
C THR A 149 10.92 2.39 -13.78
N GLU A 150 11.68 1.47 -14.38
CA GLU A 150 12.08 0.22 -13.73
C GLU A 150 12.73 0.45 -12.35
N ARG A 151 13.61 1.46 -12.24
CA ARG A 151 14.24 1.83 -10.96
C ARG A 151 13.22 2.24 -9.91
N ARG A 152 12.16 2.95 -10.31
CA ARG A 152 11.09 3.39 -9.41
C ARG A 152 10.23 2.20 -9.01
N ILE A 153 9.86 1.34 -9.94
CA ILE A 153 9.08 0.12 -9.70
C ILE A 153 9.81 -0.79 -8.71
N LYS A 154 11.12 -1.04 -8.90
CA LYS A 154 11.94 -1.82 -7.96
C LYS A 154 11.91 -1.25 -6.53
N ARG A 155 11.98 0.09 -6.38
CA ARG A 155 11.87 0.75 -5.07
C ARG A 155 10.49 0.59 -4.45
N ILE A 156 9.44 0.70 -5.25
CA ILE A 156 8.06 0.51 -4.80
C ILE A 156 7.89 -0.94 -4.30
N PHE A 157 8.33 -1.93 -5.07
CA PHE A 157 8.27 -3.34 -4.66
C PHE A 157 9.09 -3.61 -3.40
N SER A 158 10.31 -3.08 -3.30
CA SER A 158 11.11 -3.19 -2.07
C SER A 158 10.41 -2.55 -0.87
N THR A 159 9.76 -1.40 -1.05
CA THR A 159 8.96 -0.75 -0.01
C THR A 159 7.78 -1.61 0.40
N PHE A 160 7.08 -2.20 -0.57
CA PHE A 160 5.95 -3.09 -0.33
C PHE A 160 6.36 -4.34 0.44
N PHE A 161 7.38 -5.08 0.00
CA PHE A 161 7.81 -6.30 0.69
C PHE A 161 8.36 -6.02 2.11
N ARG A 162 9.07 -4.91 2.30
CA ARG A 162 9.47 -4.47 3.65
C ARG A 162 8.26 -4.13 4.51
N TYR A 163 7.26 -3.45 3.94
CA TYR A 163 6.04 -3.13 4.66
C TYR A 163 5.27 -4.39 5.07
N LEU A 164 5.14 -5.36 4.16
CA LEU A 164 4.55 -6.67 4.45
C LEU A 164 5.31 -7.43 5.51
N SER A 165 6.65 -7.45 5.47
CA SER A 165 7.43 -8.13 6.49
C SER A 165 7.17 -7.52 7.87
N ILE A 166 7.16 -6.18 7.99
CA ILE A 166 6.95 -5.47 9.26
C ILE A 166 5.51 -5.63 9.80
N THR A 167 4.53 -5.76 8.91
CA THR A 167 3.10 -5.84 9.27
C THR A 167 2.58 -7.26 9.43
N SER A 168 3.40 -8.27 9.16
CA SER A 168 3.05 -9.68 9.38
C SER A 168 3.06 -10.01 10.88
N ALA A 169 2.14 -10.86 11.33
CA ALA A 169 2.00 -11.30 12.73
C ALA A 169 3.24 -12.05 13.25
N HIS A 170 4.04 -12.67 12.37
CA HIS A 170 5.30 -13.30 12.75
C HIS A 170 6.44 -12.31 13.01
N HIS A 171 6.29 -11.03 12.67
CA HIS A 171 7.37 -10.07 12.79
C HIS A 171 7.50 -9.55 14.22
N GLN A 172 8.68 -9.76 14.81
CA GLN A 172 9.02 -9.12 16.07
C GLN A 172 9.35 -7.64 15.80
N GLN A 173 8.46 -6.74 16.22
CA GLN A 173 8.60 -5.32 15.92
C GLN A 173 9.84 -4.72 16.59
N SER A 174 10.79 -4.26 15.77
CA SER A 174 11.88 -3.41 16.21
C SER A 174 11.46 -1.93 16.21
N ILE A 175 12.11 -1.10 17.03
CA ILE A 175 11.86 0.34 17.07
C ILE A 175 12.11 1.00 15.71
N THR A 176 13.13 0.53 14.99
CA THR A 176 13.49 1.06 13.67
C THR A 176 12.44 0.72 12.61
N ASP A 177 11.84 -0.46 12.69
CA ASP A 177 10.74 -0.86 11.81
C ASP A 177 9.46 -0.08 12.10
N TYR A 178 9.14 0.10 13.37
CA TYR A 178 8.00 0.92 13.80
C TYR A 178 8.15 2.36 13.31
N ALA A 179 9.32 2.98 13.53
CA ALA A 179 9.62 4.33 13.06
C ALA A 179 9.57 4.43 11.52
N TRP A 180 10.08 3.43 10.81
CA TRP A 180 10.01 3.38 9.35
C TRP A 180 8.57 3.30 8.84
N ARG A 181 7.72 2.48 9.46
CA ARG A 181 6.28 2.37 9.15
C ARG A 181 5.55 3.69 9.41
N LEU A 182 5.79 4.32 10.56
CA LEU A 182 5.20 5.64 10.87
C LEU A 182 5.60 6.69 9.84
N MET A 183 6.87 6.70 9.40
CA MET A 183 7.35 7.59 8.36
C MET A 183 6.69 7.30 6.99
N LEU A 184 6.37 6.03 6.70
CA LEU A 184 5.64 5.64 5.51
C LEU A 184 4.20 6.17 5.54
N ILE A 185 3.49 6.01 6.66
CA ILE A 185 2.13 6.54 6.88
C ILE A 185 2.15 8.08 6.78
N TYR A 186 3.16 8.73 7.35
CA TYR A 186 3.34 10.18 7.25
C TYR A 186 3.55 10.65 5.79
N LYS A 187 4.19 9.84 4.95
CA LYS A 187 4.40 10.15 3.54
C LYS A 187 3.17 9.92 2.66
N ASP A 188 2.12 9.29 3.18
CA ASP A 188 0.85 9.14 2.46
C ASP A 188 0.36 10.50 1.96
N VAL A 189 0.04 10.60 0.67
CA VAL A 189 -0.39 11.87 0.08
C VAL A 189 -1.71 12.38 0.68
N ARG A 190 -2.59 11.50 1.18
CA ARG A 190 -3.86 11.88 1.82
C ARG A 190 -3.64 12.61 3.15
N THR A 191 -2.63 12.24 3.93
CA THR A 191 -2.34 12.92 5.21
C THR A 191 -1.92 14.38 4.97
N ARG A 192 -1.41 14.72 3.77
CA ARG A 192 -1.13 16.11 3.38
C ARG A 192 -2.37 16.90 2.96
N LYS A 193 -3.43 16.24 2.48
CA LYS A 193 -4.63 16.88 1.93
C LYS A 193 -5.73 17.09 2.99
N TYR A 194 -5.78 16.25 4.01
CA TYR A 194 -6.74 16.35 5.13
C TYR A 194 -6.31 17.33 6.23
N GLN A 195 -5.05 17.77 6.24
CA GLN A 195 -4.46 18.56 7.33
C GLN A 195 -4.16 20.00 6.86
N GLY A 196 -5.22 20.72 6.51
CA GLY A 196 -5.17 22.17 6.44
C GLY A 196 -4.74 22.74 7.80
N ASN A 197 -3.58 23.40 7.83
CA ASN A 197 -3.10 24.35 8.85
C ASN A 197 -3.07 23.98 10.35
N LEU A 198 -3.13 22.72 10.76
CA LEU A 198 -2.78 22.35 12.16
C LEU A 198 -1.51 21.48 12.29
N LYS A 199 -0.47 22.18 12.78
CA LYS A 199 0.56 21.81 13.77
C LYS A 199 1.58 20.71 13.43
N VAL A 200 2.71 21.19 12.91
CA VAL A 200 4.04 20.59 13.14
C VAL A 200 4.29 20.28 14.63
N LEU A 201 3.72 21.08 15.54
CA LEU A 201 3.84 20.91 16.99
C LEU A 201 3.17 19.62 17.51
N GLU A 202 1.95 19.29 17.06
CA GLU A 202 1.30 18.02 17.40
C GLU A 202 2.09 16.82 16.86
N ARG A 203 2.78 17.00 15.73
CA ARG A 203 3.64 15.96 15.13
C ARG A 203 4.95 15.76 15.89
N VAL A 204 5.55 16.83 16.39
CA VAL A 204 6.69 16.74 17.32
C VAL A 204 6.24 16.13 18.63
N VAL A 205 5.03 16.43 19.12
CA VAL A 205 4.48 15.83 20.35
C VAL A 205 4.14 14.36 20.16
N ILE A 206 3.60 13.93 19.02
CA ILE A 206 3.35 12.51 18.72
C ILE A 206 4.68 11.77 18.55
N ALA A 207 5.66 12.35 17.86
CA ALA A 207 6.99 11.76 17.72
C ALA A 207 7.73 11.67 19.07
N ALA A 208 7.69 12.74 19.88
CA ALA A 208 8.26 12.79 21.22
C ALA A 208 7.53 11.85 22.18
N GLY A 209 6.20 11.73 22.07
CA GLY A 209 5.37 10.81 22.84
C GLY A 209 5.68 9.36 22.50
N ALA A 210 5.85 9.02 21.22
CA ALA A 210 6.31 7.70 20.80
C ALA A 210 7.71 7.40 21.35
N ILE A 211 8.64 8.35 21.25
CA ILE A 211 10.00 8.21 21.82
C ILE A 211 9.95 8.07 23.36
N ALA A 212 9.08 8.81 24.06
CA ALA A 212 8.94 8.75 25.51
C ALA A 212 8.31 7.43 25.98
N CYS A 213 7.28 6.93 25.30
CA CYS A 213 6.71 5.60 25.55
C CYS A 213 7.75 4.49 25.31
N ILE A 214 8.62 4.66 24.31
CA ILE A 214 9.76 3.76 24.08
C ILE A 214 10.76 3.86 25.24
N TRP A 215 11.05 5.05 25.76
CA TRP A 215 12.04 5.24 26.82
C TRP A 215 11.62 4.64 28.17
N VAL A 216 10.33 4.69 28.49
CA VAL A 216 9.77 4.11 29.72
C VAL A 216 9.87 2.58 29.74
N LEU A 217 9.82 1.91 28.59
CA LEU A 217 10.00 0.45 28.49
C LEU A 217 11.44 -0.02 28.76
N PHE A 218 12.41 0.91 28.81
CA PHE A 218 13.83 0.62 29.06
C PHE A 218 14.38 1.28 30.33
N ILE A 219 13.54 1.85 31.19
CA ILE A 219 13.95 2.15 32.57
C ILE A 219 14.03 0.79 33.27
N PRO A 220 15.22 0.31 33.67
CA PRO A 220 15.32 -0.92 34.43
C PRO A 220 14.47 -0.76 35.69
N ALA A 221 13.63 -1.75 35.99
CA ALA A 221 12.98 -1.87 37.28
C ALA A 221 14.06 -2.04 38.35
N GLY A 222 14.60 -0.93 38.84
CA GLY A 222 15.81 -0.89 39.64
C GLY A 222 15.95 0.46 40.32
N GLY A 223 15.06 0.71 41.28
CA GLY A 223 15.06 1.95 42.06
C GLY A 223 13.86 2.10 42.99
N ALA A 224 13.34 1.01 43.55
CA ALA A 224 12.38 1.04 44.65
C ALA A 224 12.73 -0.09 45.62
N GLY A 225 13.76 0.17 46.41
CA GLY A 225 14.24 -0.68 47.49
C GLY A 225 15.06 0.21 48.41
N SER A 226 14.34 0.92 49.28
CA SER A 226 14.86 1.46 50.54
C SER A 226 15.44 0.34 51.40
#